data_AF-A0A527GF92-F1
#
_entry.id   AF-A0A527GF92-F1
#
_cell.length_a   1.000
_cell.length_b   1.000
_cell.length_c   1.000
_cell.angle_alpha   90.00
_cell.angle_beta   90.00
_cell.angle_gamma   90.00
#
_symmetry.space_group_name_H-M   'P 1'
#
loop_
_entity.id
_entity.type
_entity.pdbx_description
1 polymer ?
#
loop_
_entity_poly.entity_id
_entity_poly.type
_entity_poly.pdbx_seq_one_letter_code
_entity_poly.pdbx_strand_id
1 'polypeptide(L)'
;LSLVLGLLMGAGFGGLNEFNERFFRTGEDVRDRVNLKFLGYLPTIGGKLGKEEKPGETQVDAKTTQSLSAAERRARMRVSIDSPASMFSETLRSAKIAFDVVMEGQGSRVIGVISVLPGEGKSTVAANLAGLLAANGSKTLLIDGDLRNPGLSRGLGMETEQGLMEAVVSGQTWQSVGKIDRQTKLAIIPAVLRGHFSHTSELLSSAGMRRFIENAKETFEYIVVDLPPLGPVVDAKA
;
A
#
# COMPACT_ATOMS: atom_id res chain seq x y z
N LEU A 1 -47.89 16.70 19.12
CA LEU A 1 -46.98 17.75 18.61
C LEU A 1 -45.51 17.43 18.90
N SER A 2 -45.17 17.13 20.16
CA SER A 2 -43.80 16.85 20.61
C SER A 2 -43.10 15.67 19.92
N LEU A 3 -43.86 14.59 19.62
CA LEU A 3 -43.32 13.41 18.93
C LEU A 3 -42.90 13.72 17.48
N VAL A 4 -43.72 14.50 16.77
CA VAL A 4 -43.47 14.90 15.37
C VAL A 4 -42.29 15.88 15.30
N LEU A 5 -42.19 16.79 16.26
CA LEU A 5 -41.08 17.74 16.36
C LEU A 5 -39.75 17.03 16.67
N GLY A 6 -39.77 16.01 17.55
CA GLY A 6 -38.60 15.20 17.87
C GLY A 6 -38.11 14.37 16.68
N LEU A 7 -39.03 13.80 15.89
CA LEU A 7 -38.70 13.04 14.68
C LEU A 7 -38.07 13.94 13.61
N LEU A 8 -38.59 15.16 13.42
CA LEU A 8 -38.06 16.14 12.48
C LEU A 8 -36.67 16.65 12.90
N MET A 9 -36.47 16.95 14.19
CA MET A 9 -35.15 17.33 14.71
C MET A 9 -34.14 16.17 14.63
N GLY A 10 -34.55 14.94 14.92
CA GLY A 10 -33.69 13.75 14.82
C GLY A 10 -33.28 13.47 13.37
N ALA A 11 -34.21 13.54 12.42
CA ALA A 11 -33.90 13.39 10.99
C ALA A 11 -33.01 14.53 10.48
N GLY A 12 -33.26 15.77 10.91
CA GLY A 12 -32.43 16.92 10.57
C GLY A 12 -31.01 16.82 11.12
N PHE A 13 -30.85 16.39 12.38
CA PHE A 13 -29.54 16.20 13.01
C PHE A 13 -28.80 15.00 12.41
N GLY A 14 -29.50 13.90 12.10
CA GLY A 14 -28.95 12.75 11.39
C GLY A 14 -28.44 13.11 10.01
N GLY A 15 -29.24 13.84 9.22
CA GLY A 15 -28.84 14.33 7.90
C GLY A 15 -27.65 15.30 7.98
N LEU A 16 -27.65 16.23 8.94
CA LEU A 16 -26.51 17.14 9.14
C LEU A 16 -25.22 16.40 9.51
N ASN A 17 -25.32 15.34 10.31
CA ASN A 17 -24.16 14.53 10.67
C ASN A 17 -23.65 13.69 9.48
N GLU A 18 -24.56 13.19 8.65
CA GLU A 18 -24.26 12.47 7.41
C GLU A 18 -23.58 13.39 6.36
N PHE A 19 -24.00 14.65 6.25
CA PHE A 19 -23.33 15.63 5.39
C PHE A 19 -21.92 16.05 5.89
N ASN A 20 -21.60 15.79 7.17
CA ASN A 20 -20.31 16.15 7.76
C ASN A 20 -19.29 15.00 7.76
N GLU A 21 -19.64 13.84 7.20
CA GLU A 21 -18.73 12.69 7.13
C GLU A 21 -17.74 12.82 5.96
N ARG A 22 -16.47 13.03 6.32
CA ARG A 22 -15.34 13.21 5.40
C ARG A 22 -14.70 11.89 4.96
N PHE A 23 -15.48 10.81 4.84
CA PHE A 23 -15.00 9.49 4.45
C PHE A 23 -15.54 9.08 3.08
N PHE A 24 -14.71 8.42 2.27
CA PHE A 24 -15.16 7.75 1.04
C PHE A 24 -15.89 6.47 1.43
N ARG A 25 -17.19 6.37 1.12
CA ARG A 25 -17.99 5.16 1.41
C ARG A 25 -18.13 4.30 0.17
N THR A 26 -18.30 4.95 -0.98
CA THR A 26 -18.54 4.31 -2.26
C THR A 26 -17.39 4.55 -3.23
N GLY A 27 -17.22 3.66 -4.22
CA GLY A 27 -16.30 3.89 -5.34
C GLY A 27 -16.72 5.10 -6.19
N GLU A 28 -18.01 5.45 -6.17
CA GLU A 28 -18.57 6.65 -6.80
C GLU A 28 -18.05 7.92 -6.12
N ASP A 29 -17.99 7.95 -4.77
CA ASP A 29 -17.41 9.09 -4.04
C ASP A 29 -15.96 9.41 -4.49
N VAL A 30 -15.17 8.37 -4.77
CA VAL A 30 -13.78 8.54 -5.24
C VAL A 30 -13.75 9.17 -6.63
N ARG A 31 -14.63 8.70 -7.52
CA ARG A 31 -14.73 9.23 -8.89
C ARG A 31 -15.24 10.66 -8.89
N ASP A 32 -16.30 10.94 -8.15
CA ASP A 32 -17.00 12.22 -8.23
C ASP A 32 -16.23 13.34 -7.51
N ARG A 33 -15.52 13.02 -6.41
CA ARG A 33 -14.79 14.03 -5.64
C ARG A 33 -13.34 14.22 -6.08
N VAL A 34 -12.67 13.16 -6.57
CA VAL A 34 -11.23 13.19 -6.90
C VAL A 34 -10.98 13.07 -8.40
N ASN A 35 -12.01 12.77 -9.21
CA ASN A 35 -11.90 12.51 -10.64
C ASN A 35 -10.88 11.39 -10.97
N LEU A 36 -10.77 10.41 -10.08
CA LEU A 36 -9.91 9.25 -10.25
C LEU A 36 -10.73 7.99 -10.48
N LYS A 37 -10.19 7.08 -11.29
CA LYS A 37 -10.80 5.77 -11.50
C LYS A 37 -10.70 4.95 -10.21
N PHE A 38 -11.85 4.58 -9.66
CA PHE A 38 -11.92 3.58 -8.59
C PHE A 38 -11.56 2.19 -9.14
N LEU A 39 -10.59 1.53 -8.50
CA LEU A 39 -10.06 0.23 -8.94
C LEU A 39 -10.62 -0.96 -8.17
N GLY A 40 -11.30 -0.72 -7.04
CA GLY A 40 -11.93 -1.76 -6.24
C GLY A 40 -11.66 -1.63 -4.74
N TYR A 41 -12.36 -2.45 -3.97
CA TYR A 41 -12.21 -2.55 -2.52
C TYR A 41 -11.25 -3.67 -2.16
N LEU A 42 -10.27 -3.39 -1.32
CA LEU A 42 -9.42 -4.42 -0.73
C LEU A 42 -9.99 -4.83 0.64
N PRO A 43 -10.37 -6.11 0.82
CA PRO A 43 -10.84 -6.59 2.11
C PRO A 43 -9.70 -6.57 3.13
N THR A 44 -10.06 -6.41 4.41
CA THR A 44 -9.10 -6.45 5.51
C THR A 44 -8.51 -7.85 5.67
N ILE A 45 -7.18 -7.94 5.74
CA ILE A 45 -6.47 -9.21 5.89
C ILE A 45 -6.45 -9.59 7.38
N GLY A 46 -6.99 -10.76 7.70
CA GLY A 46 -7.02 -11.28 9.08
C GLY A 46 -8.25 -10.88 9.90
N GLY A 47 -9.22 -10.20 9.30
CA GLY A 47 -10.56 -10.02 9.88
C GLY A 47 -11.37 -11.30 9.72
N LYS A 48 -12.00 -11.79 10.80
CA LYS A 48 -13.01 -12.86 10.69
C LYS A 48 -14.14 -12.35 9.79
N LEU A 49 -14.22 -12.84 8.56
CA LEU A 49 -15.42 -12.67 7.74
C LEU A 49 -16.56 -13.46 8.40
N GLY A 50 -17.60 -12.76 8.86
CA GLY A 50 -18.91 -13.33 9.16
C GLY A 50 -19.10 -13.98 10.52
N LYS A 51 -19.06 -13.21 11.61
CA LYS A 51 -19.94 -13.48 12.75
C LYS A 51 -20.80 -12.26 12.99
N GLU A 52 -22.11 -12.42 12.83
CA GLU A 52 -23.11 -11.51 13.37
C GLU A 52 -22.80 -11.30 14.86
N GLU A 53 -22.33 -10.10 15.21
CA GLU A 53 -22.20 -9.71 16.60
C GLU A 53 -23.60 -9.49 17.16
N LYS A 54 -24.01 -10.37 18.08
CA LYS A 54 -25.19 -10.10 18.90
C LYS A 54 -24.91 -8.85 19.75
N PRO A 55 -25.85 -7.90 19.83
CA PRO A 55 -25.66 -6.69 20.61
C PRO A 55 -25.74 -7.04 22.10
N GLY A 56 -24.58 -7.01 22.77
CA GLY A 56 -24.50 -7.17 24.22
C GLY A 56 -23.15 -7.74 24.63
N GLU A 57 -22.39 -6.92 25.34
CA GLU A 57 -21.15 -7.28 26.05
C GLU A 57 -19.91 -7.47 25.17
N THR A 58 -19.08 -6.43 25.07
CA THR A 58 -17.76 -6.42 25.71
C THR A 58 -17.18 -5.01 25.59
N GLN A 59 -16.82 -4.43 26.74
CA GLN A 59 -16.04 -3.19 26.84
C GLN A 59 -14.74 -3.36 26.05
N VAL A 60 -14.55 -2.54 25.02
CA VAL A 60 -13.32 -2.52 24.24
C VAL A 60 -12.28 -1.76 25.05
N ASP A 61 -11.52 -2.49 25.86
CA ASP A 61 -10.31 -1.99 26.51
C ASP A 61 -9.30 -1.56 25.42
N ALA A 62 -9.10 -0.24 25.31
CA ALA A 62 -8.21 0.43 24.35
C ALA A 62 -6.70 0.22 24.62
N LYS A 63 -6.28 -0.94 25.14
CA LYS A 63 -4.88 -1.21 25.54
C LYS A 63 -4.24 -2.47 24.98
N THR A 64 -4.86 -3.14 24.01
CA THR A 64 -4.31 -4.37 23.40
C THR A 64 -4.08 -4.21 21.89
N THR A 65 -3.31 -3.20 21.47
CA THR A 65 -2.64 -3.25 20.16
C THR A 65 -1.44 -4.18 20.29
N GLN A 66 -1.70 -5.49 20.34
CA GLN A 66 -0.65 -6.51 20.27
C GLN A 66 0.17 -6.25 18.99
N SER A 67 1.47 -5.99 19.16
CA SER A 67 2.40 -5.91 18.04
C SER A 67 2.35 -7.22 17.28
N LEU A 68 1.78 -7.21 16.07
CA LEU A 68 1.73 -8.37 15.19
C LEU A 68 3.12 -9.02 15.12
N SER A 69 3.21 -10.33 15.22
CA SER A 69 4.48 -11.05 15.09
C SER A 69 5.10 -10.79 13.70
N ALA A 70 6.44 -10.94 13.59
CA ALA A 70 7.12 -10.77 12.31
C ALA A 70 6.58 -11.72 11.22
N ALA A 71 6.19 -12.94 11.61
CA ALA A 71 5.58 -13.92 10.72
C ALA A 71 4.21 -13.45 10.21
N GLU A 72 3.34 -12.93 11.07
CA GLU A 72 2.02 -12.42 10.68
C GLU A 72 2.12 -11.22 9.75
N ARG A 73 3.06 -10.29 10.03
CA ARG A 73 3.32 -9.15 9.13
C ARG A 73 3.73 -9.66 7.75
N ARG A 74 4.66 -10.61 7.69
CA ARG A 74 5.13 -11.20 6.43
C ARG A 74 4.01 -11.92 5.68
N ALA A 75 3.16 -12.66 6.38
CA ALA A 75 1.99 -13.32 5.78
C ALA A 75 1.04 -12.30 5.13
N ARG A 76 0.77 -11.16 5.79
CA ARG A 76 -0.06 -10.09 5.21
C ARG A 76 0.54 -9.47 3.94
N MET A 77 1.86 -9.43 3.83
CA MET A 77 2.56 -8.91 2.65
C MET A 77 2.55 -9.88 1.46
N ARG A 78 2.10 -11.13 1.66
CA ARG A 78 2.16 -12.22 0.67
C ARG A 78 0.82 -12.89 0.38
N VAL A 79 -0.31 -12.33 0.83
CA VAL A 79 -1.66 -12.88 0.59
C VAL A 79 -1.93 -13.23 -0.87
N SER A 80 -1.48 -12.40 -1.81
CA SER A 80 -1.60 -12.64 -3.25
C SER A 80 -0.86 -13.87 -3.77
N ILE A 81 0.21 -14.27 -3.08
CA ILE A 81 1.04 -15.43 -3.41
C ILE A 81 0.52 -16.66 -2.67
N ASP A 82 0.26 -16.49 -1.37
CA ASP A 82 -0.09 -17.59 -0.46
C ASP A 82 -1.59 -17.96 -0.55
N SER A 83 -2.43 -17.04 -1.04
CA SER A 83 -3.89 -17.21 -1.16
C SER A 83 -4.41 -16.56 -2.46
N PRO A 84 -3.98 -17.05 -3.64
CA PRO A 84 -4.21 -16.40 -4.95
C PRO A 84 -5.68 -16.36 -5.39
N ALA A 85 -6.54 -17.21 -4.80
CA ALA A 85 -7.99 -17.25 -5.02
C ALA A 85 -8.79 -16.38 -4.04
N SER A 86 -8.13 -15.62 -3.15
CA SER A 86 -8.80 -14.73 -2.20
C SER A 86 -9.44 -13.52 -2.89
N MET A 87 -10.50 -12.97 -2.29
CA MET A 87 -11.11 -11.71 -2.73
C MET A 87 -10.08 -10.57 -2.80
N PHE A 88 -9.12 -10.56 -1.87
CA PHE A 88 -8.01 -9.61 -1.90
C PHE A 88 -7.19 -9.70 -3.20
N SER A 89 -6.87 -10.93 -3.63
CA SER A 89 -6.11 -11.17 -4.85
C SER A 89 -6.92 -10.86 -6.10
N GLU A 90 -8.24 -11.10 -6.07
CA GLU A 90 -9.12 -10.80 -7.20
C GLU A 90 -9.27 -9.29 -7.43
N THR A 91 -9.35 -8.49 -6.36
CA THR A 91 -9.31 -7.02 -6.47
C THR A 91 -8.00 -6.55 -7.11
N LEU A 92 -6.85 -7.12 -6.70
CA LEU A 92 -5.55 -6.77 -7.31
C LEU A 92 -5.46 -7.21 -8.78
N ARG A 93 -6.06 -8.34 -9.15
CA ARG A 93 -6.17 -8.80 -10.54
C ARG A 93 -7.01 -7.84 -11.38
N SER A 94 -8.11 -7.34 -10.83
CA SER A 94 -8.95 -6.31 -11.46
C SER A 94 -8.17 -4.99 -11.66
N ALA A 95 -7.40 -4.58 -10.65
CA ALA A 95 -6.52 -3.41 -10.74
C ALA A 95 -5.44 -3.59 -11.84
N LYS A 96 -4.82 -4.77 -11.92
CA LYS A 96 -3.86 -5.10 -12.99
C LYS A 96 -4.47 -4.91 -14.37
N ILE A 97 -5.67 -5.44 -14.63
CA ILE A 97 -6.35 -5.28 -15.93
C ILE A 97 -6.52 -3.80 -16.26
N ALA A 98 -6.92 -2.99 -15.28
CA ALA A 98 -7.05 -1.55 -15.47
C ALA A 98 -5.70 -0.86 -15.78
N PHE A 99 -4.61 -1.26 -15.11
CA PHE A 99 -3.27 -0.73 -15.40
C PHE A 99 -2.80 -1.11 -16.81
N ASP A 100 -3.01 -2.36 -17.23
CA ASP A 100 -2.58 -2.84 -18.53
C ASP A 100 -3.28 -2.11 -19.68
N VAL A 101 -4.57 -1.79 -19.52
CA VAL A 101 -5.33 -0.99 -20.49
C VAL A 101 -4.81 0.45 -20.56
N VAL A 102 -4.53 1.08 -19.42
CA VAL A 102 -4.04 2.47 -19.38
C VAL A 102 -2.60 2.58 -19.90
N MET A 103 -1.79 1.54 -19.68
CA MET A 103 -0.37 1.50 -20.03
C MET A 103 -0.12 0.65 -21.28
N GLU A 104 -1.14 0.46 -22.13
CA GLU A 104 -1.03 -0.25 -23.39
C GLU A 104 -0.02 0.45 -24.31
N GLY A 105 0.82 -0.34 -25.00
CA GLY A 105 1.88 0.19 -25.87
C GLY A 105 3.10 0.78 -25.15
N GLN A 106 3.07 0.89 -23.81
CA GLN A 106 4.27 1.20 -23.04
C GLN A 106 5.14 -0.06 -22.88
N GLY A 107 6.46 0.11 -22.87
CA GLY A 107 7.41 -0.97 -22.58
C GLY A 107 7.32 -1.40 -21.11
N SER A 108 8.29 -1.00 -20.31
CA SER A 108 8.24 -1.21 -18.86
C SER A 108 7.22 -0.28 -18.20
N ARG A 109 6.37 -0.85 -17.33
CA ARG A 109 5.33 -0.14 -16.58
C ARG A 109 5.83 0.22 -15.18
N VAL A 110 5.90 1.51 -14.87
CA VAL A 110 6.32 1.99 -13.54
C VAL A 110 5.09 2.46 -12.77
N ILE A 111 4.81 1.84 -11.62
CA ILE A 111 3.61 2.05 -10.81
C ILE A 111 4.02 2.53 -9.43
N GLY A 112 3.70 3.77 -9.08
CA GLY A 112 3.85 4.31 -7.74
C GLY A 112 2.61 4.02 -6.89
N VAL A 113 2.81 3.49 -5.68
CA VAL A 113 1.75 3.26 -4.68
C VAL A 113 1.91 4.29 -3.57
N ILE A 114 0.92 5.16 -3.43
CA ILE A 114 0.89 6.25 -2.44
C ILE A 114 -0.29 6.08 -1.49
N SER A 115 -0.23 6.78 -0.35
CA SER A 115 -1.35 6.94 0.58
C SER A 115 -1.45 8.40 1.01
N VAL A 116 -2.60 8.79 1.56
CA VAL A 116 -2.76 10.13 2.15
C VAL A 116 -2.12 10.15 3.54
N LEU A 117 -2.36 9.12 4.34
CA LEU A 117 -1.89 9.00 5.72
C LEU A 117 -1.04 7.74 5.95
N PRO A 118 -0.17 7.74 6.97
CA PRO A 118 0.48 6.52 7.43
C PRO A 118 -0.55 5.47 7.89
N GLY A 119 -0.27 4.19 7.64
CA GLY A 119 -1.11 3.08 8.14
C GLY A 119 -2.28 2.66 7.23
N GLU A 120 -2.51 3.33 6.10
CA GLU A 120 -3.60 3.01 5.15
C GLU A 120 -3.37 1.72 4.33
N GLY A 121 -2.27 0.99 4.60
CA GLY A 121 -2.01 -0.30 3.96
C GLY A 121 -1.23 -0.23 2.63
N LYS A 122 -0.73 0.94 2.21
CA LYS A 122 0.04 1.10 0.94
C LYS A 122 1.13 0.05 0.72
N SER A 123 1.96 -0.23 1.73
CA SER A 123 3.05 -1.19 1.63
C SER A 123 2.52 -2.61 1.43
N THR A 124 1.41 -2.95 2.09
CA THR A 124 0.70 -4.23 1.91
C THR A 124 0.16 -4.36 0.50
N VAL A 125 -0.45 -3.29 -0.04
CA VAL A 125 -0.94 -3.26 -1.42
C VAL A 125 0.21 -3.39 -2.41
N ALA A 126 1.29 -2.62 -2.24
CA ALA A 126 2.46 -2.64 -3.12
C ALA A 126 3.11 -4.03 -3.17
N ALA A 127 3.35 -4.65 -2.01
CA ALA A 127 3.97 -5.96 -1.94
C ALA A 127 3.11 -7.06 -2.55
N ASN A 128 1.80 -7.02 -2.33
CA ASN A 128 0.89 -8.01 -2.90
C ASN A 128 0.62 -7.77 -4.40
N LEU A 129 0.58 -6.52 -4.86
CA LEU A 129 0.46 -6.23 -6.29
C LEU A 129 1.69 -6.76 -7.03
N ALA A 130 2.90 -6.45 -6.53
CA ALA A 130 4.14 -6.94 -7.12
C ALA A 130 4.28 -8.47 -7.01
N GLY A 131 3.84 -9.05 -5.88
CA GLY A 131 3.78 -10.50 -5.69
C GLY A 131 2.86 -11.18 -6.71
N LEU A 132 1.67 -10.64 -6.93
CA LEU A 132 0.71 -11.12 -7.94
C LEU A 132 1.29 -11.04 -9.36
N LEU A 133 1.91 -9.91 -9.72
CA LEU A 133 2.52 -9.72 -11.03
C LEU A 133 3.65 -10.74 -11.28
N ALA A 134 4.55 -10.90 -10.30
CA ALA A 134 5.65 -11.87 -10.39
C ALA A 134 5.15 -13.31 -10.42
N ALA A 135 4.17 -13.67 -9.58
CA ALA A 135 3.58 -15.01 -9.55
C ALA A 135 2.88 -15.37 -10.88
N ASN A 136 2.37 -14.38 -11.61
CA ASN A 136 1.80 -14.56 -12.95
C ASN A 136 2.85 -14.59 -14.07
N GLY A 137 4.15 -14.57 -13.75
CA GLY A 137 5.26 -14.73 -14.69
C GLY A 137 5.88 -13.42 -15.20
N SER A 138 5.35 -12.26 -14.85
CA SER A 138 5.95 -10.98 -15.27
C SER A 138 7.25 -10.70 -14.53
N LYS A 139 8.28 -10.26 -15.25
CA LYS A 139 9.51 -9.77 -14.60
C LYS A 139 9.20 -8.52 -13.80
N THR A 140 9.19 -8.64 -12.47
CA THR A 140 8.70 -7.59 -11.58
C THR A 140 9.78 -7.16 -10.59
N LEU A 141 9.92 -5.84 -10.43
CA LEU A 141 10.74 -5.20 -9.40
C LEU A 141 9.84 -4.47 -8.41
N LEU A 142 10.07 -4.69 -7.12
CA LEU A 142 9.43 -3.97 -6.02
C LEU A 142 10.46 -3.11 -5.30
N ILE A 143 10.18 -1.83 -5.10
CA ILE A 143 11.09 -0.87 -4.46
C ILE A 143 10.41 -0.29 -3.23
N ASP A 144 11.07 -0.38 -2.07
CA ASP A 144 10.70 0.41 -0.89
C ASP A 144 11.27 1.83 -1.03
N GLY A 145 10.42 2.77 -1.46
CA GLY A 145 10.76 4.19 -1.62
C GLY A 145 10.55 5.00 -0.35
N ASP A 146 9.97 4.43 0.70
CA ASP A 146 9.70 5.12 1.97
C ASP A 146 10.89 5.00 2.92
N LEU A 147 11.97 5.74 2.63
CA LEU A 147 13.17 5.75 3.50
C LEU A 147 12.91 6.37 4.88
N ARG A 148 11.78 7.07 5.09
CA ARG A 148 11.42 7.65 6.39
C ARG A 148 10.85 6.58 7.31
N ASN A 149 9.97 5.74 6.77
CA ASN A 149 9.28 4.71 7.52
C ASN A 149 9.11 3.46 6.65
N PRO A 150 10.15 2.61 6.49
CA PRO A 150 10.18 1.52 5.51
C PRO A 150 9.26 0.37 5.93
N GLY A 151 7.96 0.57 5.71
CA GLY A 151 6.89 -0.35 6.05
C GLY A 151 6.98 -1.63 5.23
N LEU A 152 7.42 -1.51 3.98
CA LEU A 152 7.57 -2.65 3.07
C LEU A 152 8.71 -3.56 3.51
N SER A 153 9.91 -3.01 3.73
CA SER A 153 11.09 -3.76 4.17
C SER A 153 10.86 -4.43 5.52
N ARG A 154 10.28 -3.71 6.50
CA ARG A 154 9.91 -4.29 7.81
C ARG A 154 8.80 -5.32 7.70
N GLY A 155 7.81 -5.09 6.85
CA GLY A 155 6.69 -6.01 6.63
C GLY A 155 7.14 -7.34 6.05
N LEU A 156 8.09 -7.32 5.11
CA LEU A 156 8.67 -8.51 4.50
C LEU A 156 9.75 -9.19 5.37
N GLY A 157 10.17 -8.56 6.47
CA GLY A 157 11.23 -9.06 7.34
C GLY A 157 12.59 -9.06 6.66
N MET A 158 12.89 -8.00 5.89
CA MET A 158 14.15 -7.89 5.16
C MET A 158 15.26 -7.39 6.08
N GLU A 159 16.23 -8.25 6.33
CA GLU A 159 17.47 -7.91 7.02
C GLU A 159 18.56 -7.72 5.97
N THR A 160 18.95 -6.47 5.73
CA THR A 160 19.90 -6.10 4.69
C THR A 160 20.65 -4.84 5.07
N GLU A 161 21.90 -4.79 4.62
CA GLU A 161 22.79 -3.66 4.83
C GLU A 161 22.77 -2.66 3.66
N GLN A 162 22.29 -3.10 2.49
CA GLN A 162 22.23 -2.31 1.28
C GLN A 162 20.80 -2.30 0.73
N GLY A 163 20.45 -1.24 0.03
CA GLY A 163 19.12 -1.08 -0.56
C GLY A 163 19.07 0.10 -1.52
N LEU A 164 17.95 0.81 -1.48
CA LEU A 164 17.67 1.88 -2.44
C LEU A 164 18.71 3.01 -2.40
N MET A 165 19.25 3.35 -1.23
CA MET A 165 20.25 4.41 -1.12
C MET A 165 21.54 4.08 -1.89
N GLU A 166 22.08 2.88 -1.73
CA GLU A 166 23.29 2.45 -2.43
C GLU A 166 23.07 2.38 -3.95
N ALA A 167 21.88 1.96 -4.39
CA ALA A 167 21.52 1.98 -5.81
C ALA A 167 21.49 3.40 -6.38
N VAL A 168 20.86 4.34 -5.67
CA VAL A 168 20.60 5.70 -6.17
C VAL A 168 21.83 6.61 -6.04
N VAL A 169 22.52 6.55 -4.89
CA VAL A 169 23.63 7.45 -4.55
C VAL A 169 24.96 6.90 -5.07
N SER A 170 25.24 5.61 -4.83
CA SER A 170 26.49 4.98 -5.23
C SER A 170 26.44 4.33 -6.62
N GLY A 171 25.29 4.32 -7.29
CA GLY A 171 25.14 3.78 -8.64
C GLY A 171 25.24 2.26 -8.71
N GLN A 172 24.99 1.56 -7.59
CA GLN A 172 25.03 0.11 -7.56
C GLN A 172 23.86 -0.50 -8.35
N THR A 173 24.06 -1.72 -8.85
CA THR A 173 23.04 -2.40 -9.67
C THR A 173 21.94 -3.01 -8.80
N TRP A 174 20.76 -3.22 -9.38
CA TRP A 174 19.65 -3.84 -8.66
C TRP A 174 20.00 -5.26 -8.16
N GLN A 175 20.88 -5.97 -8.87
CA GLN A 175 21.34 -7.30 -8.51
C GLN A 175 22.22 -7.30 -7.24
N SER A 176 23.00 -6.24 -7.02
CA SER A 176 23.90 -6.18 -5.85
C SER A 176 23.16 -5.78 -4.58
N VAL A 177 22.21 -4.84 -4.68
CA VAL A 177 21.49 -4.31 -3.51
C VAL A 177 20.16 -5.01 -3.25
N GLY A 178 19.61 -5.71 -4.25
CA GLY A 178 18.30 -6.33 -4.21
C GLY A 178 18.30 -7.75 -3.65
N LYS A 179 17.13 -8.20 -3.22
CA LYS A 179 16.86 -9.61 -2.92
C LYS A 179 15.88 -10.19 -3.92
N ILE A 180 15.95 -11.49 -4.15
CA ILE A 180 15.01 -12.20 -5.03
C ILE A 180 14.18 -13.16 -4.20
N ASP A 181 12.86 -13.05 -4.31
CA ASP A 181 11.95 -14.07 -3.81
C ASP A 181 12.13 -15.36 -4.62
N ARG A 182 12.46 -16.46 -3.95
CA ARG A 182 12.79 -17.71 -4.65
C ARG A 182 11.58 -18.35 -5.34
N GLN A 183 10.38 -18.15 -4.79
CA GLN A 183 9.14 -18.74 -5.27
C GLN A 183 8.62 -18.00 -6.51
N THR A 184 8.55 -16.67 -6.45
CA THR A 184 7.94 -15.86 -7.53
C THR A 184 8.95 -15.20 -8.46
N LYS A 185 10.25 -15.23 -8.13
CA LYS A 185 11.31 -14.46 -8.81
C LYS A 185 11.12 -12.95 -8.72
N LEU A 186 10.28 -12.46 -7.80
CA LEU A 186 10.14 -11.03 -7.52
C LEU A 186 11.47 -10.47 -7.02
N ALA A 187 12.01 -9.48 -7.73
CA ALA A 187 13.15 -8.70 -7.27
C ALA A 187 12.65 -7.60 -6.32
N ILE A 188 13.33 -7.40 -5.20
CA ILE A 188 12.93 -6.47 -4.15
C ILE A 188 14.14 -5.61 -3.77
N ILE A 189 13.98 -4.29 -3.86
CA ILE A 189 14.94 -3.29 -3.39
C ILE A 189 14.46 -2.78 -2.04
N PRO A 190 15.12 -3.18 -0.94
CA PRO A 190 14.75 -2.74 0.39
C PRO A 190 15.16 -1.28 0.64
N ALA A 191 14.52 -0.67 1.63
CA ALA A 191 14.94 0.59 2.22
C ALA A 191 15.67 0.27 3.54
N VAL A 192 16.91 0.74 3.64
CA VAL A 192 17.74 0.54 4.83
C VAL A 192 17.80 1.85 5.62
N LEU A 193 17.42 1.80 6.90
CA LEU A 193 17.57 2.93 7.82
C LEU A 193 19.01 3.00 8.31
N ARG A 194 19.87 3.75 7.60
CA ARG A 194 21.22 4.09 8.07
C ARG A 194 21.27 5.59 8.38
N GLY A 195 21.21 5.92 9.67
CA GLY A 195 21.25 7.30 10.15
C GLY A 195 19.97 8.10 9.85
N HIS A 196 19.97 9.36 10.27
CA HIS A 196 18.87 10.31 10.00
C HIS A 196 19.05 10.87 8.58
N PHE A 197 18.53 10.18 7.57
CA PHE A 197 18.50 10.73 6.22
C PHE A 197 17.29 11.67 6.05
N SER A 198 17.52 12.97 6.28
CA SER A 198 16.45 13.99 6.25
C SER A 198 15.91 14.29 4.84
N HIS A 199 16.62 13.86 3.78
CA HIS A 199 16.39 14.28 2.40
C HIS A 199 15.73 13.20 1.51
N THR A 200 14.87 12.34 2.07
CA THR A 200 14.20 11.25 1.32
C THR A 200 13.52 11.73 0.04
N SER A 201 12.79 12.85 0.09
CA SER A 201 12.08 13.40 -1.06
C SER A 201 13.03 13.84 -2.18
N GLU A 202 14.21 14.36 -1.83
CA GLU A 202 15.25 14.74 -2.80
C GLU A 202 15.88 13.51 -3.45
N LEU A 203 16.04 12.41 -2.69
CA LEU A 203 16.55 11.16 -3.24
C LEU A 203 15.60 10.59 -4.29
N LEU A 204 14.28 10.57 -4.01
CA LEU A 204 13.27 10.09 -4.94
C LEU A 204 13.17 10.93 -6.22
N SER A 205 13.41 12.24 -6.15
CA SER A 205 13.42 13.14 -7.32
C SER A 205 14.81 13.30 -7.96
N SER A 206 15.83 12.64 -7.43
CA SER A 206 17.21 12.78 -7.89
C SER A 206 17.45 12.20 -9.28
N ALA A 207 18.48 12.70 -9.96
CA ALA A 207 18.98 12.10 -11.20
C ALA A 207 19.43 10.64 -11.02
N GLY A 208 19.88 10.26 -9.81
CA GLY A 208 20.25 8.89 -9.46
C GLY A 208 19.05 7.94 -9.50
N MET A 209 17.92 8.35 -8.91
CA MET A 209 16.68 7.56 -8.96
C MET A 209 16.18 7.42 -10.38
N ARG A 210 16.21 8.50 -11.17
CA ARG A 210 15.86 8.44 -12.60
C ARG A 210 16.72 7.41 -13.34
N ARG A 211 18.05 7.46 -13.19
CA ARG A 211 18.96 6.48 -13.81
C ARG A 211 18.67 5.05 -13.34
N PHE A 212 18.43 4.86 -12.05
CA PHE A 212 18.12 3.55 -11.50
C PHE A 212 16.85 2.95 -12.13
N ILE A 213 15.78 3.73 -12.24
CA ILE A 213 14.54 3.31 -12.88
C ILE A 213 14.75 3.03 -14.37
N GLU A 214 15.44 3.89 -15.11
CA GLU A 214 15.71 3.64 -16.54
C GLU A 214 16.50 2.35 -16.77
N ASN A 215 17.54 2.08 -15.97
CA ASN A 215 18.29 0.82 -16.03
C ASN A 215 17.39 -0.39 -15.68
N ALA A 216 16.49 -0.24 -14.70
CA ALA A 216 15.56 -1.31 -14.33
C ALA A 216 14.56 -1.63 -15.45
N LYS A 217 14.12 -0.64 -16.23
CA LYS A 217 13.19 -0.83 -17.36
C LYS A 217 13.74 -1.76 -18.46
N GLU A 218 15.05 -1.91 -18.55
CA GLU A 218 15.68 -2.84 -19.51
C GLU A 218 15.45 -4.31 -19.15
N THR A 219 15.19 -4.60 -17.88
CA THR A 219 15.04 -5.96 -17.36
C THR A 219 13.61 -6.29 -16.96
N PHE A 220 12.90 -5.34 -16.36
CA PHE A 220 11.61 -5.57 -15.72
C PHE A 220 10.45 -5.05 -16.58
N GLU A 221 9.38 -5.83 -16.65
CA GLU A 221 8.12 -5.43 -17.29
C GLU A 221 7.30 -4.53 -16.37
N TYR A 222 7.37 -4.79 -15.06
CA TYR A 222 6.71 -3.99 -14.04
C TYR A 222 7.69 -3.55 -12.95
N ILE A 223 7.63 -2.28 -12.59
CA ILE A 223 8.38 -1.69 -11.47
C ILE A 223 7.36 -1.05 -10.53
N VAL A 224 7.17 -1.64 -9.36
CA VAL A 224 6.25 -1.15 -8.33
C VAL A 224 7.05 -0.44 -7.25
N VAL A 225 6.66 0.79 -6.91
CA VAL A 225 7.37 1.63 -5.92
C VAL A 225 6.42 1.97 -4.78
N ASP A 226 6.72 1.52 -3.56
CA ASP A 226 6.03 1.96 -2.34
C ASP A 226 6.56 3.33 -1.94
N LEU A 227 5.72 4.36 -2.03
CA LEU A 227 6.11 5.75 -1.80
C LEU A 227 5.65 6.23 -0.42
N PRO A 228 6.32 7.25 0.16
CA PRO A 228 5.88 7.83 1.42
C PRO A 228 4.47 8.44 1.29
N PRO A 229 3.70 8.55 2.39
CA PRO A 229 2.40 9.22 2.39
C PRO A 229 2.51 10.69 1.97
N LEU A 230 1.46 11.21 1.33
CA LEU A 230 1.41 12.62 0.88
C LEU A 230 1.11 13.60 2.01
N GLY A 231 0.26 13.21 2.96
CA GLY A 231 -0.14 14.06 4.08
C GLY A 231 1.02 14.29 5.05
N PRO A 232 1.07 15.46 5.71
CA PRO A 232 2.10 15.71 6.71
C PRO A 232 1.97 14.68 7.84
N VAL A 233 3.12 14.19 8.32
CA VAL A 233 3.21 13.51 9.62
C VAL A 233 3.04 14.59 10.69
N VAL A 234 1.85 15.19 10.75
CA VAL A 234 1.46 15.94 11.94
C VAL A 234 1.06 14.85 12.91
N ASP A 235 1.93 14.59 13.88
CA ASP A 235 1.53 13.93 15.10
C ASP A 235 0.33 14.71 15.64
N ALA A 236 -0.88 14.22 15.35
CA ALA A 236 -2.08 14.62 16.05
C ALA A 236 -2.01 13.99 17.44
N LYS A 237 -1.08 14.47 18.26
CA LYS A 237 -1.20 14.39 19.71
C LYS A 237 -2.20 15.47 20.11
N ALA A 238 -3.46 15.06 20.25
CA ALA A 238 -4.37 15.68 21.20
C ALA A 238 -4.07 15.13 22.60
#